data_AF-A0A8T6NEH8-F1
#
_entry.id   AF-A0A8T6NEH8-F1
#
_cell.length_a   1.000
_cell.length_b   1.000
_cell.length_c   1.000
_cell.angle_alpha   90.00
_cell.angle_beta   90.00
_cell.angle_gamma   90.00
#
_symmetry.space_group_name_H-M   'P 1'
#
loop_
_entity.id
_entity.type
_entity.pdbx_description
1 polymer ?
#
loop_
_entity_poly.entity_id
_entity_poly.type
_entity_poly.pdbx_seq_one_letter_code
_entity_poly.pdbx_strand_id
1 'polypeptide(L)' 'AGFIEMAVRELGPKRIIFGSHLPSRSLGTELSKVTAAVIDESAKFQILGENFRRLLGESTR' A
#
# COMPACT_ATOMS: atom_id res chain seq x y z
N ALA A 1 8.07 14.21 4.68
CA ALA A 1 7.67 12.91 4.11
C ALA A 1 6.66 12.29 5.07
N GLY A 2 5.48 11.92 4.60
CA GLY A 2 4.58 11.08 5.37
C GLY A 2 5.17 9.68 5.55
N PHE A 3 4.52 8.86 6.37
CA PHE A 3 5.04 7.52 6.69
C PHE A 3 5.09 6.62 5.43
N ILE A 4 4.18 6.80 4.47
CA ILE A 4 4.14 6.03 3.22
C ILE A 4 5.32 6.40 2.32
N GLU A 5 5.60 7.69 2.12
CA GLU A 5 6.74 8.14 1.31
C GLU A 5 8.07 7.66 1.89
N MET A 6 8.19 7.68 3.22
CA MET A 6 9.36 7.11 3.91
C MET A 6 9.45 5.60 3.69
N ALA A 7 8.37 4.85 3.89
CA ALA A 7 8.37 3.41 3.68
C ALA A 7 8.73 3.04 2.24
N VAL A 8 8.21 3.75 1.24
CA VAL A 8 8.55 3.54 -0.18
C VAL A 8 10.04 3.82 -0.44
N ARG A 9 10.59 4.91 0.11
CA ARG A 9 12.02 5.25 -0.07
C ARG A 9 12.95 4.21 0.59
N GLU A 10 12.66 3.82 1.83
CA GLU A 10 13.56 2.96 2.61
C GLU A 10 13.38 1.46 2.31
N LEU A 11 12.14 1.02 2.09
CA LEU A 11 11.79 -0.39 1.90
C LEU A 11 11.57 -0.73 0.43
N GLY A 12 11.29 0.24 -0.43
CA GLY A 12 10.83 -0.04 -1.78
C GLY A 12 9.37 -0.51 -1.79
N PRO A 13 8.58 -0.13 -2.82
CA PRO A 13 7.14 -0.31 -2.81
C PRO A 13 6.70 -1.77 -2.86
N LYS A 14 7.52 -2.69 -3.39
CA LYS A 14 7.20 -4.12 -3.53
C LYS A 14 7.12 -4.90 -2.20
N ARG A 15 7.60 -4.30 -1.10
CA ARG A 15 7.66 -4.92 0.25
C ARG A 15 6.59 -4.38 1.22
N ILE A 16 5.64 -3.59 0.73
CA ILE A 16 4.64 -2.88 1.55
C ILE A 16 3.24 -3.37 1.19
N ILE A 17 2.36 -3.63 2.16
CA ILE A 17 1.00 -4.10 1.92
C ILE A 17 0.02 -3.20 2.66
N PHE A 18 -1.13 -2.92 2.05
CA PHE A 18 -2.23 -2.23 2.70
C PHE A 18 -2.93 -3.10 3.75
N GLY A 19 -3.18 -2.53 4.94
CA GLY A 19 -4.02 -3.11 5.97
C GLY A 19 -5.12 -2.11 6.37
N SER A 20 -6.37 -2.56 6.38
CA SER A 20 -7.52 -1.68 6.66
C SER A 20 -7.73 -1.36 8.14
N HIS A 21 -7.10 -2.12 9.04
CA HIS A 21 -7.31 -2.05 10.49
C HIS A 21 -8.79 -2.16 10.93
N LEU A 22 -9.67 -2.71 10.08
CA LEU A 22 -11.07 -2.92 10.42
C LEU A 22 -11.22 -4.00 11.51
N PRO A 23 -12.19 -3.84 12.43
CA PRO A 23 -13.13 -2.73 12.56
C PRO A 23 -12.61 -1.55 13.41
N SER A 24 -11.36 -1.62 13.91
CA SER A 24 -10.81 -0.64 14.87
C SER A 24 -10.54 0.77 14.31
N ARG A 25 -10.55 0.92 12.98
CA ARG A 25 -10.28 2.18 12.26
C ARG A 25 -11.23 2.35 11.07
N SER A 26 -11.41 3.61 10.68
CA SER A 26 -12.14 3.96 9.47
C SER A 26 -11.37 3.50 8.22
N LEU A 27 -12.02 2.71 7.38
CA LEU A 27 -11.46 2.27 6.10
C LEU A 27 -11.03 3.47 5.23
N GLY A 28 -11.83 4.53 5.18
CA GLY A 28 -11.52 5.73 4.40
C GLY A 28 -10.26 6.45 4.88
N THR A 29 -10.02 6.46 6.19
CA THR A 29 -8.80 7.05 6.79
C THR A 29 -7.56 6.21 6.48
N GLU A 30 -7.65 4.88 6.52
CA GLU A 30 -6.51 4.04 6.15
C GLU A 30 -6.21 4.11 4.64
N LEU A 31 -7.24 4.09 3.80
CA LEU A 31 -7.08 4.26 2.35
C LEU A 31 -6.44 5.60 1.99
N SER A 32 -6.85 6.69 2.64
CA SER A 32 -6.33 8.03 2.33
C SER A 32 -4.83 8.16 2.58
N LYS A 33 -4.26 7.40 3.53
CA LYS A 33 -2.81 7.38 3.77
C LYS A 33 -2.04 6.97 2.53
N VAL A 34 -2.58 6.03 1.74
CA VAL A 34 -1.93 5.54 0.51
C VAL A 34 -2.35 6.36 -0.70
N THR A 35 -3.64 6.68 -0.86
CA THR A 35 -4.13 7.37 -2.06
C THR A 35 -3.63 8.82 -2.16
N ALA A 36 -3.49 9.51 -1.02
CA ALA A 36 -2.97 10.86 -0.95
C ALA A 36 -1.43 10.95 -0.82
N ALA A 37 -0.72 9.82 -0.75
CA ALA A 37 0.73 9.80 -0.67
C ALA A 37 1.37 10.34 -1.96
N VAL A 38 2.44 11.12 -1.81
CA VAL A 38 3.22 11.68 -2.93
C VAL A 38 4.28 10.66 -3.36
N ILE A 39 3.82 9.61 -4.05
CA ILE A 39 4.61 8.51 -4.61
C ILE A 39 4.07 8.17 -6.01
N ASP A 40 4.85 7.41 -6.79
CA ASP A 40 4.42 6.95 -8.11
C ASP A 40 3.08 6.18 -8.03
N GLU A 41 2.21 6.38 -9.03
CA GLU A 41 0.91 5.70 -9.09
C GLU A 41 1.07 4.17 -9.10
N SER A 42 2.09 3.63 -9.77
CA SER A 42 2.40 2.19 -9.74
C SER A 42 2.71 1.69 -8.33
N ALA A 43 3.33 2.51 -7.48
CA ALA A 43 3.60 2.15 -6.09
C ALA A 43 2.30 2.06 -5.27
N LYS A 44 1.31 2.94 -5.55
CA LYS A 44 -0.02 2.86 -4.92
C LYS A 44 -0.74 1.55 -5.30
N PHE A 45 -0.74 1.16 -6.57
CA PHE A 45 -1.32 -0.13 -7.01
C PHE A 45 -0.61 -1.33 -6.37
N GLN A 46 0.71 -1.28 -6.26
CA GLN A 46 1.49 -2.30 -5.56
C GLN A 46 1.03 -2.48 -4.12
N ILE A 47 0.99 -1.38 -3.36
CA ILE A 47 0.62 -1.37 -1.94
C ILE A 47 -0.83 -1.81 -1.73
N LEU A 48 -1.76 -1.31 -2.55
CA LEU A 48 -3.20 -1.55 -2.38
C LEU A 48 -3.66 -2.94 -2.83
N GLY A 49 -2.87 -3.69 -3.60
CA GLY A 49 -3.30 -5.03 -3.99
C GLY A 49 -2.27 -5.95 -4.63
N GLU A 50 -1.39 -5.45 -5.52
CA GLU A 50 -0.51 -6.37 -6.28
C GLU A 50 0.46 -7.12 -5.37
N ASN A 51 0.97 -6.45 -4.32
CA ASN A 51 1.89 -7.08 -3.38
C ASN A 51 1.23 -8.22 -2.61
N PHE A 52 -0.01 -8.03 -2.18
CA PHE A 52 -0.75 -9.07 -1.46
C PHE A 52 -1.06 -10.25 -2.37
N ARG A 53 -1.56 -10.01 -3.59
CA ARG A 53 -1.82 -11.06 -4.59
C ARG A 53 -0.57 -11.89 -4.90
N ARG A 54 0.58 -11.23 -5.08
CA ARG A 54 1.85 -11.92 -5.28
C ARG A 54 2.24 -12.81 -4.10
N LEU A 55 2.02 -12.37 -2.86
CA LEU A 55 2.29 -13.17 -1.67
C LEU A 55 1.39 -14.40 -1.56
N LEU A 56 0.16 -14.31 -2.08
CA LEU A 56 -0.74 -15.46 -2.19
C LEU A 56 -0.39 -16.41 -3.35
N GLY A 57 0.66 -16.12 -4.12
CA GLY A 57 1.04 -16.92 -5.29
C GLY A 57 0.15 -16.69 -6.50
N GLU A 58 -0.70 -15.66 -6.49
CA GLU A 58 -1.49 -15.29 -7.66
C GLU A 58 -0.59 -14.60 -8.68
N SER A 59 -0.40 -15.24 -9.83
CA SER A 59 0.19 -14.56 -10.99
C SER A 59 -0.82 -13.52 -11.45
N THR A 60 -0.44 -12.24 -11.38
CA THR A 60 -1.25 -11.15 -11.94
C THR A 60 -1.45 -11.47 -13.42
N ARG A 61 -2.71 -11.74 -13.81
CA ARG A 61 -3.09 -11.92 -15.20
C ARG A 61 -2.96 -10.61 -15.97
#